data_AF-A0AA42B1J2-F1
#
_entry.id   AF-A0AA42B1J2-F1
#
_cell.length_a   1.000
_cell.length_b   1.000
_cell.length_c   1.000
_cell.angle_alpha   90.00
_cell.angle_beta   90.00
_cell.angle_gamma   90.00
#
_symmetry.space_group_name_H-M   'P 1'
#
loop_
_entity.id
_entity.type
_entity.pdbx_description
1 polymer ?
#
loop_
_entity_poly.entity_id
_entity_poly.type
_entity_poly.pdbx_seq_one_letter_code
_entity_poly.pdbx_strand_id
1 'polypeptide(L)'
;MFTFSLIQDQDDDAITALKNIYTCCEVDNYKEFDTIRLSIRRETIGEDALTYTGNSIFSKIRSARSIPSVRKQFVVGTGLQVLQQLVGINALIYCMPSIFRIVGFGVSDHKTDIWLMIKSVGSIGETSIISVFCCTLCLLQRFGKRKMLCWGIYSIVGGVLALSFIFMVSPNTTEVVSLSESTIYFNNNTCLSFITAPDADSWDCLTCLRASSGCGFCRGMHNNIWGQSSGACLIAELNGTSQTCIEKDGSWSTQRCEYNVFTFLTLEITALYHVAWSVSLEIIPWIMNSQMYPIEVRGVYGGMAAAANWTFFLVIIVLSFFVNKIGGLLFLFILISLVSFFVLWFIKLFVPEDVGFSISTRKI
;
A
#
# COMPACT_ATOMS: atom_id res chain seq x y z
N MET A 1 -15.03 18.27 35.68
CA MET A 1 -15.83 17.99 36.89
C MET A 1 -15.65 16.52 37.29
N PHE A 2 -16.00 15.55 36.44
CA PHE A 2 -15.80 14.11 36.70
C PHE A 2 -14.34 13.71 37.06
N THR A 3 -13.36 14.14 36.27
CA THR A 3 -11.93 13.87 36.52
C THR A 3 -11.41 14.52 37.80
N PHE A 4 -12.04 15.60 38.26
CA PHE A 4 -11.63 16.34 39.46
C PHE A 4 -12.12 15.67 40.74
N SER A 5 -13.36 15.15 40.74
CA SER A 5 -13.93 14.42 41.89
C SER A 5 -13.25 13.07 42.15
N LEU A 6 -12.81 12.37 41.09
CA LEU A 6 -12.04 11.12 41.19
C LEU A 6 -10.65 11.30 41.84
N ILE A 7 -10.04 12.47 41.68
CA ILE A 7 -8.74 12.81 42.28
C ILE A 7 -8.87 13.08 43.79
N GLN A 8 -10.07 13.47 44.26
CA GLN A 8 -10.34 13.76 45.67
C GLN A 8 -10.89 12.56 46.47
N ASP A 9 -10.89 11.35 45.89
CA ASP A 9 -11.46 10.11 46.49
C ASP A 9 -12.95 10.28 46.87
N GLN A 10 -13.66 11.21 46.23
CA GLN A 10 -15.10 11.43 46.36
C GLN A 10 -15.83 10.56 45.33
N ASP A 11 -15.85 9.26 45.60
CA ASP A 11 -16.41 8.23 44.71
C ASP A 11 -17.90 8.47 44.39
N ASP A 12 -18.67 8.98 45.35
CA ASP A 12 -20.12 9.20 45.21
C ASP A 12 -20.47 10.34 44.24
N ASP A 13 -19.66 11.40 44.19
CA ASP A 13 -19.88 12.55 43.31
C ASP A 13 -19.52 12.23 41.85
N ALA A 14 -18.47 11.41 41.66
CA ALA A 14 -18.08 10.92 40.34
C ALA A 14 -19.16 9.99 39.75
N ILE A 15 -19.70 9.07 40.56
CA ILE A 15 -20.79 8.17 40.16
C ILE A 15 -22.06 8.97 39.81
N THR A 16 -22.37 10.03 40.56
CA THR A 16 -23.54 10.88 40.32
C THR A 16 -23.41 11.69 39.02
N ALA A 17 -22.21 12.21 38.73
CA ALA A 17 -21.94 12.90 37.47
C ALA A 17 -22.03 11.96 36.24
N LEU A 18 -21.56 10.71 36.37
CA LEU A 18 -21.67 9.69 35.31
C LEU A 18 -23.13 9.29 35.03
N LYS A 19 -23.93 9.11 36.09
CA LYS A 19 -25.37 8.78 35.99
C LYS A 19 -26.20 9.86 35.28
N ASN A 20 -25.74 11.11 35.30
CA ASN A 20 -26.38 12.21 34.59
C ASN A 20 -26.07 12.24 33.09
N ILE A 21 -25.02 11.52 32.64
CA ILE A 21 -24.59 11.49 31.24
C ILE A 21 -25.08 10.22 30.53
N TYR A 22 -25.20 9.10 31.25
CA TYR A 22 -25.64 7.81 30.70
C TYR A 22 -27.01 7.38 31.25
N THR A 23 -27.95 7.11 30.35
CA THR A 23 -29.32 6.70 30.69
C THR A 23 -29.35 5.28 31.27
N CYS A 24 -30.17 5.06 32.30
CA CYS A 24 -30.21 3.93 33.25
C CYS A 24 -30.33 2.47 32.71
N CYS A 25 -30.17 2.19 31.42
CA CYS A 25 -30.43 0.85 30.85
C CYS A 25 -29.19 0.03 30.45
N GLU A 26 -27.95 0.51 30.61
CA GLU A 26 -26.74 -0.30 30.40
C GLU A 26 -26.12 -0.70 31.75
N VAL A 27 -26.59 -1.83 32.28
CA VAL A 27 -26.04 -2.48 33.49
C VAL A 27 -24.77 -3.27 33.12
N ASP A 28 -23.69 -2.52 32.83
CA ASP A 28 -22.29 -3.00 32.87
C ASP A 28 -21.33 -1.94 33.50
N ASN A 29 -21.90 -0.80 33.94
CA ASN A 29 -21.18 0.39 34.38
C ASN A 29 -20.20 0.19 35.55
N TYR A 30 -20.37 -0.80 36.43
CA TYR A 30 -19.45 -0.97 37.56
C TYR A 30 -18.08 -1.51 37.12
N LYS A 31 -18.05 -2.42 36.13
CA LYS A 31 -16.79 -2.96 35.59
C LYS A 31 -16.04 -1.92 34.76
N GLU A 32 -16.77 -1.14 33.98
CA GLU A 32 -16.17 -0.08 33.17
C GLU A 32 -15.68 1.08 34.05
N PHE A 33 -16.47 1.47 35.06
CA PHE A 33 -16.07 2.44 36.08
C PHE A 33 -14.82 1.99 36.85
N ASP A 34 -14.76 0.75 37.33
CA ASP A 34 -13.60 0.20 38.03
C ASP A 34 -12.37 0.14 37.11
N THR A 35 -12.55 -0.18 35.83
CA THR A 35 -11.46 -0.20 34.86
C THR A 35 -10.91 1.20 34.62
N ILE A 36 -11.80 2.19 34.46
CA ILE A 36 -11.43 3.61 34.30
C ILE A 36 -10.74 4.13 35.57
N ARG A 37 -11.26 3.81 36.76
CA ARG A 37 -10.68 4.16 38.06
C ARG A 37 -9.29 3.55 38.22
N LEU A 38 -9.14 2.27 37.90
CA LEU A 38 -7.85 1.58 37.96
C LEU A 38 -6.86 2.10 36.93
N SER A 39 -7.30 2.54 35.75
CA SER A 39 -6.41 3.18 34.77
C SER A 39 -5.97 4.57 35.22
N ILE A 40 -6.89 5.39 35.75
CA ILE A 40 -6.58 6.74 36.26
C ILE A 40 -5.65 6.62 37.46
N ARG A 41 -5.98 5.78 38.46
CA ARG A 41 -5.15 5.61 39.66
C ARG A 41 -3.76 5.08 39.33
N ARG A 42 -3.60 4.25 38.27
CA ARG A 42 -2.27 3.84 37.79
C ARG A 42 -1.52 4.93 37.03
N GLU A 43 -2.22 5.77 36.28
CA GLU A 43 -1.64 6.98 35.67
C GLU A 43 -1.20 7.95 36.77
N THR A 44 -2.02 8.21 37.78
CA THR A 44 -1.70 9.10 38.92
C THR A 44 -0.57 8.56 39.79
N ILE A 45 -0.57 7.26 40.13
CA ILE A 45 0.54 6.65 40.90
C ILE A 45 1.83 6.59 40.05
N GLY A 46 1.72 6.41 38.74
CA GLY A 46 2.83 6.50 37.80
C GLY A 46 3.40 7.93 37.73
N GLU A 47 2.52 8.93 37.68
CA GLU A 47 2.86 10.34 37.80
C GLU A 47 3.56 10.60 39.15
N ASP A 48 3.02 10.18 40.29
CA ASP A 48 3.59 10.47 41.62
C ASP A 48 4.98 9.84 41.83
N ALA A 49 5.20 8.61 41.35
CA ALA A 49 6.51 7.95 41.45
C ALA A 49 7.57 8.55 40.51
N LEU A 50 7.17 9.11 39.35
CA LEU A 50 8.06 9.76 38.38
C LEU A 50 8.28 11.25 38.63
N THR A 51 7.30 11.93 39.24
CA THR A 51 7.33 13.38 39.53
C THR A 51 8.40 13.74 40.57
N TYR A 52 8.86 12.77 41.37
CA TYR A 52 10.00 12.97 42.28
C TYR A 52 11.37 13.05 41.55
N THR A 53 11.43 12.77 40.23
CA THR A 53 12.69 12.74 39.46
C THR A 53 12.74 13.70 38.26
N GLY A 54 12.82 15.00 38.54
CA GLY A 54 13.52 16.00 37.70
C GLY A 54 12.77 16.62 36.51
N ASN A 55 12.81 17.96 36.45
CA ASN A 55 12.11 18.84 35.50
C ASN A 55 12.53 18.77 34.01
N SER A 56 13.38 17.82 33.60
CA SER A 56 13.92 17.76 32.22
C SER A 56 13.28 16.64 31.40
N ILE A 57 12.96 16.91 30.12
CA ILE A 57 12.42 15.89 29.22
C ILE A 57 13.39 14.69 29.06
N PHE A 58 14.69 14.92 29.22
CA PHE A 58 15.72 13.88 29.16
C PHE A 58 15.66 12.92 30.35
N SER A 59 15.35 13.40 31.56
CA SER A 59 15.18 12.51 32.72
C SER A 59 13.92 11.66 32.58
N LYS A 60 12.83 12.25 32.05
CA LYS A 60 11.59 11.53 31.73
C LYS A 60 11.82 10.41 30.72
N ILE A 61 12.52 10.68 29.62
CA ILE A 61 12.88 9.65 28.61
C ILE A 61 13.77 8.57 29.22
N ARG A 62 14.79 8.96 30.00
CA ARG A 62 15.71 8.01 30.63
C ARG A 62 14.96 7.08 31.61
N SER A 63 14.04 7.63 32.39
CA SER A 63 13.22 6.85 33.32
C SER A 63 12.25 5.93 32.57
N ALA A 64 11.54 6.45 31.57
CA ALA A 64 10.64 5.66 30.72
C ALA A 64 11.36 4.50 30.00
N ARG A 65 12.61 4.73 29.53
CA ARG A 65 13.44 3.69 28.90
C ARG A 65 13.88 2.59 29.86
N SER A 66 13.94 2.87 31.17
CA SER A 66 14.29 1.86 32.18
C SER A 66 13.20 0.79 32.34
N ILE A 67 11.94 1.14 32.03
CA ILE A 67 10.79 0.25 32.12
C ILE A 67 10.76 -0.71 30.91
N PRO A 68 10.86 -2.04 31.10
CA PRO A 68 10.91 -3.00 30.00
C PRO A 68 9.68 -2.99 29.09
N SER A 69 8.49 -2.75 29.66
CA SER A 69 7.23 -2.69 28.90
C SER A 69 7.21 -1.50 27.94
N VAL A 70 7.66 -0.33 28.40
CA VAL A 70 7.73 0.90 27.59
C VAL A 70 8.77 0.76 26.47
N ARG A 71 9.91 0.11 26.76
CA ARG A 71 10.89 -0.22 25.72
C ARG A 71 10.31 -1.14 24.66
N LYS A 72 9.58 -2.19 25.04
CA LYS A 72 8.91 -3.09 24.10
C LYS A 72 7.87 -2.35 23.26
N GLN A 73 7.07 -1.48 23.89
CA GLN A 73 6.08 -0.66 23.20
C GLN A 73 6.72 0.29 22.18
N PHE A 74 7.83 0.94 22.53
CA PHE A 74 8.57 1.82 21.62
C PHE A 74 9.13 1.08 20.40
N VAL A 75 9.72 -0.11 20.61
CA VAL A 75 10.20 -0.96 19.52
C VAL A 75 9.07 -1.42 18.62
N VAL A 76 7.92 -1.81 19.18
CA VAL A 76 6.74 -2.21 18.39
C VAL A 76 6.16 -1.03 17.62
N GLY A 77 5.95 0.11 18.27
CA GLY A 77 5.34 1.28 17.64
C GLY A 77 6.21 1.86 16.53
N THR A 78 7.51 2.07 16.78
CA THR A 78 8.45 2.52 15.75
C THR A 78 8.65 1.47 14.66
N GLY A 79 8.73 0.19 15.04
CA GLY A 79 8.83 -0.93 14.11
C GLY A 79 7.65 -0.99 13.15
N LEU A 80 6.41 -0.82 13.64
CA LEU A 80 5.22 -0.79 12.78
C LEU A 80 5.26 0.36 11.76
N GLN A 81 5.76 1.54 12.15
CA GLN A 81 5.91 2.67 11.22
C GLN A 81 6.95 2.39 10.13
N VAL A 82 8.08 1.77 10.48
CA VAL A 82 9.10 1.38 9.51
C VAL A 82 8.57 0.28 8.58
N LEU A 83 7.92 -0.74 9.15
CA LEU A 83 7.41 -1.88 8.40
C LEU A 83 6.27 -1.48 7.46
N GLN A 84 5.45 -0.50 7.82
CA GLN A 84 4.43 0.08 6.93
C GLN A 84 5.04 0.55 5.59
N GLN A 85 6.24 1.14 5.63
CA GLN A 85 6.96 1.60 4.43
C GLN A 85 7.57 0.45 3.63
N LEU A 86 8.09 -0.56 4.33
CA LEU A 86 8.76 -1.73 3.76
C LEU A 86 7.82 -2.65 2.99
N VAL A 87 6.53 -2.66 3.31
CA VAL A 87 5.50 -3.37 2.53
C VAL A 87 5.35 -2.79 1.11
N GLY A 88 5.92 -1.62 0.82
CA GLY A 88 6.14 -1.20 -0.56
C GLY A 88 4.96 -0.47 -1.22
N ILE A 89 3.99 0.02 -0.45
CA ILE A 89 2.90 0.86 -1.00
C ILE A 89 3.43 2.11 -1.73
N ASN A 90 4.45 2.78 -1.17
CA ASN A 90 5.00 3.99 -1.76
C ASN A 90 5.83 3.70 -3.01
N ALA A 91 6.50 2.54 -3.03
CA ALA A 91 7.14 2.01 -4.23
C ALA A 91 6.11 1.72 -5.33
N LEU A 92 4.99 1.08 -4.96
CA LEU A 92 3.90 0.76 -5.87
C LEU A 92 3.28 2.03 -6.47
N ILE A 93 2.94 3.03 -5.65
CA ILE A 93 2.39 4.31 -6.11
C ILE A 93 3.36 5.00 -7.08
N TYR A 94 4.66 5.00 -6.78
CA TYR A 94 5.66 5.61 -7.66
C TYR A 94 5.88 4.81 -8.96
N CYS A 95 5.70 3.49 -8.89
CA CYS A 95 5.78 2.59 -10.05
C CYS A 95 4.48 2.50 -10.85
N MET A 96 3.36 3.06 -10.36
CA MET A 96 2.06 3.09 -11.07
C MET A 96 2.18 3.52 -12.53
N PRO A 97 2.92 4.59 -12.89
CA PRO A 97 3.05 4.98 -14.29
C PRO A 97 3.71 3.87 -15.11
N SER A 98 4.71 3.19 -14.57
CA SER A 98 5.37 2.07 -15.24
C SER A 98 4.42 0.87 -15.40
N ILE A 99 3.59 0.60 -14.38
CA ILE A 99 2.56 -0.45 -14.43
C ILE A 99 1.52 -0.13 -15.50
N PHE A 100 0.96 1.08 -15.50
CA PHE A 100 -0.01 1.49 -16.53
C PHE A 100 0.57 1.42 -17.93
N ARG A 101 1.84 1.82 -18.09
CA ARG A 101 2.54 1.73 -19.38
C ARG A 101 2.63 0.28 -19.83
N ILE A 102 3.11 -0.63 -19.00
CA ILE A 102 3.23 -2.06 -19.35
C ILE A 102 1.86 -2.65 -19.67
N VAL A 103 0.82 -2.25 -18.93
CA VAL A 103 -0.58 -2.66 -19.12
C VAL A 103 -1.19 -2.14 -20.43
N GLY A 104 -0.51 -1.22 -21.14
CA GLY A 104 -0.92 -0.72 -22.46
C GLY A 104 -1.58 0.66 -22.45
N PHE A 105 -1.64 1.34 -21.30
CA PHE A 105 -2.12 2.71 -21.17
C PHE A 105 -0.96 3.72 -21.37
N GLY A 106 -1.19 4.78 -22.15
CA GLY A 106 -0.21 5.87 -22.30
C GLY A 106 0.69 5.77 -23.54
N VAL A 107 0.09 5.71 -24.72
CA VAL A 107 0.80 5.82 -26.01
C VAL A 107 0.57 7.20 -26.65
N SER A 108 -0.52 7.90 -26.32
CA SER A 108 -0.93 9.13 -26.98
C SER A 108 -0.47 10.39 -26.24
N ASP A 109 0.70 10.93 -26.58
CA ASP A 109 1.25 12.20 -26.06
C ASP A 109 1.61 12.24 -24.56
N HIS A 110 2.64 13.02 -24.24
CA HIS A 110 3.07 13.32 -22.87
C HIS A 110 1.92 13.82 -21.95
N LYS A 111 0.86 14.40 -22.55
CA LYS A 111 -0.32 14.91 -21.83
C LYS A 111 -1.22 13.80 -21.27
N THR A 112 -1.42 12.68 -21.99
CA THR A 112 -2.29 11.61 -21.50
C THR A 112 -1.62 10.79 -20.40
N ASP A 113 -0.29 10.60 -20.50
CA ASP A 113 0.53 10.01 -19.45
C ASP A 113 0.38 10.80 -18.13
N ILE A 114 0.51 12.12 -18.18
CA ILE A 114 0.33 12.98 -17.00
C ILE A 114 -1.09 12.91 -16.48
N TRP A 115 -2.10 12.95 -17.36
CA TRP A 115 -3.51 12.86 -16.96
C TRP A 115 -3.85 11.54 -16.27
N LEU A 116 -3.37 10.41 -16.81
CA LEU A 116 -3.58 9.08 -16.26
C LEU A 116 -2.92 8.94 -14.88
N MET A 117 -1.69 9.46 -14.73
CA MET A 117 -1.00 9.51 -13.45
C MET A 117 -1.77 10.32 -12.39
N ILE A 118 -2.24 11.52 -12.76
CA ILE A 118 -3.03 12.36 -11.85
C ILE A 118 -4.31 11.64 -11.43
N LYS A 119 -5.01 11.01 -12.39
CA LYS A 119 -6.23 10.24 -12.12
C LYS A 119 -5.98 9.03 -11.23
N SER A 120 -4.89 8.29 -11.45
CA SER A 120 -4.57 7.12 -10.62
C SER A 120 -4.16 7.50 -9.20
N VAL A 121 -3.40 8.58 -9.02
CA VAL A 121 -3.04 9.06 -7.68
C VAL A 121 -4.27 9.61 -6.95
N GLY A 122 -5.15 10.31 -7.68
CA GLY A 122 -6.42 10.79 -7.13
C GLY A 122 -7.34 9.66 -6.67
N SER A 123 -7.51 8.61 -7.48
CA SER A 123 -8.37 7.46 -7.12
C SER A 123 -7.84 6.68 -5.91
N ILE A 124 -6.52 6.59 -5.75
CA ILE A 124 -5.88 6.02 -4.55
C ILE A 124 -6.25 6.81 -3.30
N GLY A 125 -6.22 8.15 -3.37
CA GLY A 125 -6.63 9.03 -2.27
C GLY A 125 -8.10 8.86 -1.90
N GLU A 126 -8.99 8.87 -2.89
CA GLU A 126 -10.43 8.66 -2.71
C GLU A 126 -10.73 7.29 -2.06
N THR A 127 -10.08 6.23 -2.56
CA THR A 127 -10.23 4.86 -2.04
C THR A 127 -9.77 4.77 -0.60
N SER A 128 -8.68 5.45 -0.24
CA SER A 128 -8.14 5.47 1.12
C SER A 128 -9.13 6.10 2.10
N ILE A 129 -9.72 7.25 1.74
CA ILE A 129 -10.74 7.93 2.56
C ILE A 129 -11.93 7.00 2.82
N ILE A 130 -12.48 6.38 1.77
CA ILE A 130 -13.64 5.49 1.89
C ILE A 130 -13.29 4.26 2.75
N SER A 131 -12.16 3.62 2.47
CA SER A 131 -11.66 2.46 3.22
C SER A 131 -11.48 2.76 4.70
N VAL A 132 -10.99 3.94 5.02
CA VAL A 132 -10.79 4.39 6.41
C VAL A 132 -12.12 4.59 7.12
N PHE A 133 -13.00 5.43 6.57
CA PHE A 133 -14.24 5.83 7.25
C PHE A 133 -15.27 4.70 7.28
N CYS A 134 -15.43 3.96 6.18
CA CYS A 134 -16.44 2.93 6.07
C CYS A 134 -15.99 1.59 6.67
N CYS A 135 -14.73 1.19 6.45
CA CYS A 135 -14.25 -0.13 6.84
C CYS A 135 -13.40 -0.08 8.12
N THR A 136 -12.36 0.74 8.16
CA THR A 136 -11.36 0.66 9.24
C THR A 136 -11.96 0.99 10.59
N LEU A 137 -12.68 2.12 10.71
CA LEU A 137 -13.27 2.53 11.99
C LEU A 137 -14.34 1.55 12.51
N CYS A 138 -15.20 1.05 11.61
CA CYS A 138 -16.23 0.06 11.95
C CYS A 138 -15.64 -1.30 12.34
N LEU A 139 -14.65 -1.78 11.59
CA LEU A 139 -14.05 -3.09 11.80
C LEU A 139 -13.09 -3.11 12.98
N LEU A 140 -12.44 -1.98 13.31
CA LEU A 140 -11.51 -1.88 14.44
C LEU A 140 -12.17 -2.19 15.78
N GLN A 141 -13.41 -1.72 15.97
CA GLN A 141 -14.18 -1.98 17.18
C GLN A 141 -14.57 -3.46 17.30
N ARG A 142 -14.77 -4.15 16.17
CA ARG A 142 -15.28 -5.53 16.14
C ARG A 142 -14.19 -6.60 16.16
N PHE A 143 -13.11 -6.41 15.40
CA PHE A 143 -12.08 -7.43 15.18
C PHE A 143 -10.78 -7.17 15.95
N GLY A 144 -10.58 -5.96 16.44
CA GLY A 144 -9.36 -5.57 17.15
C GLY A 144 -8.16 -5.35 16.21
N LYS A 145 -7.17 -4.61 16.73
CA LYS A 145 -6.06 -4.04 15.93
C LYS A 145 -5.14 -5.11 15.34
N ARG A 146 -4.73 -6.10 16.14
CA ARG A 146 -3.79 -7.15 15.70
C ARG A 146 -4.39 -8.03 14.60
N LYS A 147 -5.65 -8.44 14.73
CA LYS A 147 -6.31 -9.28 13.73
C LYS A 147 -6.47 -8.56 12.40
N MET A 148 -6.81 -7.26 12.43
CA MET A 148 -6.87 -6.45 11.22
C MET A 148 -5.50 -6.25 10.57
N LEU A 149 -4.45 -6.01 11.36
CA LEU A 149 -3.07 -5.96 10.85
C LEU A 149 -2.66 -7.27 10.19
N CYS A 150 -2.96 -8.41 10.82
CA CYS A 150 -2.70 -9.74 10.25
C CYS A 150 -3.48 -9.97 8.95
N TRP A 151 -4.78 -9.67 8.94
CA TRP A 151 -5.62 -9.86 7.74
C TRP A 151 -5.13 -8.98 6.58
N GLY A 152 -4.79 -7.72 6.87
CA GLY A 152 -4.22 -6.80 5.90
C GLY A 152 -2.92 -7.32 5.29
N ILE A 153 -1.94 -7.73 6.11
CA ILE A 153 -0.67 -8.24 5.59
C ILE A 153 -0.84 -9.57 4.84
N TYR A 154 -1.81 -10.43 5.22
CA TYR A 154 -2.13 -11.63 4.45
C TYR A 154 -2.64 -11.29 3.04
N SER A 155 -3.58 -10.35 2.94
CA SER A 155 -4.11 -9.87 1.67
C SER A 155 -3.03 -9.22 0.81
N ILE A 156 -2.13 -8.45 1.43
CA ILE A 156 -0.97 -7.84 0.77
C ILE A 156 -0.01 -8.91 0.23
N VAL A 157 0.39 -9.88 1.06
CA VAL A 157 1.27 -10.99 0.62
C VAL A 157 0.65 -11.75 -0.55
N GLY A 158 -0.65 -12.08 -0.46
CA GLY A 158 -1.38 -12.73 -1.55
C GLY A 158 -1.40 -11.90 -2.83
N GLY A 159 -1.69 -10.59 -2.71
CA GLY A 159 -1.72 -9.67 -3.85
C GLY A 159 -0.36 -9.53 -4.54
N VAL A 160 0.72 -9.33 -3.78
CA VAL A 160 2.07 -9.17 -4.36
C VAL A 160 2.58 -10.48 -4.97
N LEU A 161 2.26 -11.63 -4.38
CA LEU A 161 2.56 -12.94 -4.99
C LEU A 161 1.80 -13.15 -6.29
N ALA A 162 0.51 -12.78 -6.33
CA ALA A 162 -0.29 -12.87 -7.55
C ALA A 162 0.23 -11.92 -8.64
N LEU A 163 0.61 -10.69 -8.29
CA LEU A 163 1.27 -9.77 -9.22
C LEU A 163 2.60 -10.36 -9.72
N SER A 164 3.45 -10.87 -8.83
CA SER A 164 4.72 -11.50 -9.21
C SER A 164 4.51 -12.67 -10.18
N PHE A 165 3.48 -13.48 -9.94
CA PHE A 165 3.12 -14.59 -10.83
C PHE A 165 2.65 -14.10 -12.21
N ILE A 166 1.80 -13.06 -12.27
CA ILE A 166 1.35 -12.48 -13.54
C ILE A 166 2.53 -11.94 -14.34
N PHE A 167 3.42 -11.17 -13.71
CA PHE A 167 4.61 -10.63 -14.39
C PHE A 167 5.65 -11.70 -14.77
N MET A 168 5.62 -12.87 -14.13
CA MET A 168 6.45 -14.01 -14.52
C MET A 168 5.88 -14.74 -15.75
N VAL A 169 4.56 -14.89 -15.83
CA VAL A 169 3.88 -15.57 -16.95
C VAL A 169 3.75 -14.64 -18.17
N SER A 170 3.50 -13.35 -17.92
CA SER A 170 3.27 -12.32 -18.93
C SER A 170 4.14 -11.10 -18.59
N PRO A 171 5.46 -11.17 -18.88
CA PRO A 171 6.38 -10.08 -18.59
C PRO A 171 6.02 -8.79 -19.35
N ASN A 172 5.47 -8.94 -20.55
CA ASN A 172 4.85 -7.87 -21.31
C ASN A 172 3.36 -8.18 -21.42
N THR A 173 2.52 -7.40 -20.74
CA THR A 173 1.06 -7.59 -20.79
C THR A 173 0.44 -7.19 -22.12
N THR A 174 1.21 -6.57 -23.03
CA THR A 174 0.77 -6.28 -24.40
C THR A 174 1.23 -7.34 -25.39
N GLU A 175 0.62 -7.34 -26.58
CA GLU A 175 0.86 -8.31 -27.63
C GLU A 175 2.27 -8.17 -28.22
N VAL A 176 2.91 -9.31 -28.50
CA VAL A 176 4.27 -9.34 -29.05
C VAL A 176 4.27 -8.99 -30.54
N VAL A 177 5.29 -8.27 -30.99
CA VAL A 177 5.49 -8.01 -32.41
C VAL A 177 6.13 -9.24 -33.05
N SER A 178 5.44 -9.85 -34.01
CA SER A 178 6.02 -10.95 -34.78
C SER A 178 6.88 -10.42 -35.91
N LEU A 179 8.13 -10.87 -35.96
CA LEU A 179 9.06 -10.54 -37.05
C LEU A 179 8.51 -11.04 -38.40
N SER A 180 7.98 -12.27 -38.44
CA SER A 180 7.46 -12.87 -39.68
C SER A 180 6.23 -12.13 -40.20
N GLU A 181 5.30 -11.74 -39.31
CA GLU A 181 4.14 -10.95 -39.71
C GLU A 181 4.58 -9.57 -40.23
N SER A 182 5.49 -8.91 -39.50
CA SER A 182 5.98 -7.58 -39.85
C SER A 182 6.74 -7.56 -41.18
N THR A 183 7.72 -8.44 -41.39
CA THR A 183 8.63 -8.36 -42.54
C THR A 183 8.22 -9.22 -43.73
N ILE A 184 7.57 -10.37 -43.53
CA ILE A 184 7.18 -11.26 -44.62
C ILE A 184 5.79 -10.91 -45.12
N TYR A 185 4.86 -10.66 -44.20
CA TYR A 185 3.45 -10.46 -44.54
C TYR A 185 3.14 -9.02 -44.94
N PHE A 186 3.77 -8.04 -44.29
CA PHE A 186 3.57 -6.62 -44.57
C PHE A 186 4.75 -5.91 -45.23
N ASN A 187 5.97 -6.49 -45.19
CA ASN A 187 7.23 -6.10 -45.86
C ASN A 187 7.45 -4.59 -46.14
N ASN A 188 6.76 -4.01 -47.11
CA ASN A 188 6.89 -2.60 -47.49
C ASN A 188 6.23 -1.62 -46.50
N ASN A 189 5.31 -2.11 -45.66
CA ASN A 189 4.56 -1.31 -44.71
C ASN A 189 5.15 -1.37 -43.30
N THR A 190 6.26 -2.07 -43.08
CA THR A 190 6.87 -2.26 -41.75
C THR A 190 7.52 -0.98 -41.24
N CYS A 191 7.40 -0.70 -39.94
CA CYS A 191 8.00 0.51 -39.39
C CYS A 191 9.53 0.42 -39.37
N LEU A 192 10.22 1.47 -39.85
CA LEU A 192 11.68 1.48 -39.95
C LEU A 192 12.36 1.29 -38.59
N SER A 193 11.83 1.91 -37.54
CA SER A 193 12.38 1.79 -36.18
C SER A 193 12.38 0.36 -35.65
N PHE A 194 11.46 -0.49 -36.11
CA PHE A 194 11.42 -1.91 -35.72
C PHE A 194 12.51 -2.71 -36.44
N ILE A 195 12.70 -2.48 -37.74
CA ILE A 195 13.70 -3.23 -38.54
C ILE A 195 15.13 -2.84 -38.15
N THR A 196 15.36 -1.58 -37.76
CA THR A 196 16.70 -1.10 -37.39
C THR A 196 17.07 -1.40 -35.94
N ALA A 197 16.12 -1.90 -35.13
CA ALA A 197 16.35 -2.18 -33.72
C ALA A 197 17.14 -3.48 -33.52
N PRO A 198 18.21 -3.46 -32.70
CA PRO A 198 19.01 -4.65 -32.40
C PRO A 198 18.27 -5.67 -31.52
N ASP A 199 17.16 -5.27 -30.90
CA ASP A 199 16.35 -6.05 -29.95
C ASP A 199 14.92 -6.30 -30.45
N ALA A 200 14.69 -6.25 -31.77
CA ALA A 200 13.39 -6.40 -32.42
C ALA A 200 12.58 -7.63 -31.95
N ASP A 201 13.24 -8.75 -31.64
CA ASP A 201 12.60 -9.98 -31.16
C ASP A 201 11.90 -9.83 -29.79
N SER A 202 12.24 -8.79 -29.03
CA SER A 202 11.66 -8.50 -27.70
C SER A 202 10.58 -7.42 -27.74
N TRP A 203 10.28 -6.85 -28.91
CA TRP A 203 9.34 -5.76 -29.04
C TRP A 203 7.90 -6.21 -28.82
N ASP A 204 7.15 -5.35 -28.16
CA ASP A 204 5.72 -5.48 -27.97
C ASP A 204 4.97 -4.33 -28.66
N CYS A 205 3.64 -4.41 -28.71
CA CYS A 205 2.78 -3.40 -29.29
C CYS A 205 3.12 -1.99 -28.76
N LEU A 206 3.40 -1.88 -27.46
CA LEU A 206 3.72 -0.61 -26.82
C LEU A 206 5.06 -0.04 -27.30
N THR A 207 6.09 -0.88 -27.43
CA THR A 207 7.40 -0.51 -27.95
C THR A 207 7.29 -0.04 -29.40
N CYS A 208 6.51 -0.76 -30.22
CA CYS A 208 6.22 -0.37 -31.59
C CYS A 208 5.61 1.04 -31.69
N LEU A 209 4.52 1.29 -30.95
CA LEU A 209 3.81 2.56 -31.02
C LEU A 209 4.61 3.75 -30.46
N ARG A 210 5.63 3.49 -29.62
CA ARG A 210 6.52 4.52 -29.06
C ARG A 210 7.78 4.77 -29.87
N ALA A 211 8.15 3.84 -30.75
CA ALA A 211 9.41 3.92 -31.47
C ALA A 211 9.48 5.12 -32.42
N SER A 212 8.35 5.52 -33.01
CA SER A 212 8.21 6.81 -33.71
C SER A 212 6.75 7.24 -33.74
N SER A 213 6.50 8.55 -33.83
CA SER A 213 5.13 9.11 -34.00
C SER A 213 4.43 8.64 -35.28
N GLY A 214 5.16 8.02 -36.21
CA GLY A 214 4.66 7.50 -37.47
C GLY A 214 4.50 5.97 -37.50
N CYS A 215 4.65 5.23 -36.39
CA CYS A 215 4.37 3.79 -36.34
C CYS A 215 2.92 3.51 -35.86
N GLY A 216 2.36 2.38 -36.31
CA GLY A 216 1.09 1.81 -35.88
C GLY A 216 1.20 0.30 -35.67
N PHE A 217 0.30 -0.28 -34.89
CA PHE A 217 0.28 -1.71 -34.59
C PHE A 217 -0.95 -2.37 -35.21
N CYS A 218 -0.74 -3.48 -35.92
CA CYS A 218 -1.78 -4.31 -36.49
C CYS A 218 -1.87 -5.64 -35.74
N ARG A 219 -2.93 -5.85 -34.96
CA ARG A 219 -3.16 -7.06 -34.16
C ARG A 219 -3.77 -8.16 -35.02
N GLY A 220 -3.35 -9.40 -34.78
CA GLY A 220 -4.20 -10.57 -34.98
C GLY A 220 -4.24 -11.10 -36.41
N MET A 221 -3.26 -11.94 -36.76
CA MET A 221 -3.41 -12.87 -37.88
C MET A 221 -3.22 -14.34 -37.50
N HIS A 222 -2.61 -14.64 -36.35
CA HIS A 222 -2.51 -16.00 -35.81
C HIS A 222 -2.86 -16.04 -34.31
N ASN A 223 -3.86 -16.85 -33.96
CA ASN A 223 -4.23 -17.12 -32.56
C ASN A 223 -3.45 -18.32 -32.04
N ASN A 224 -2.68 -18.11 -30.97
CA ASN A 224 -2.09 -19.21 -30.21
C ASN A 224 -3.09 -19.70 -29.15
N ILE A 225 -3.05 -20.99 -28.81
CA ILE A 225 -3.97 -21.70 -27.90
C ILE A 225 -4.06 -21.04 -26.50
N TRP A 226 -3.09 -20.20 -26.12
CA TRP A 226 -3.01 -19.50 -24.83
C TRP A 226 -3.52 -18.03 -24.86
N GLY A 227 -4.14 -17.57 -25.95
CA GLY A 227 -4.78 -16.25 -26.01
C GLY A 227 -3.83 -15.06 -26.19
N GLN A 228 -2.58 -15.31 -26.56
CA GLN A 228 -1.63 -14.26 -26.96
C GLN A 228 -1.63 -14.16 -28.49
N SER A 229 -2.28 -13.13 -29.02
CA SER A 229 -2.19 -12.76 -30.43
C SER A 229 -0.86 -12.04 -30.66
N SER A 230 -0.17 -12.41 -31.73
CA SER A 230 0.92 -11.60 -32.28
C SER A 230 0.35 -10.51 -33.19
N GLY A 231 1.14 -9.46 -33.41
CA GLY A 231 0.84 -8.45 -34.41
C GLY A 231 2.08 -7.92 -35.14
N ALA A 232 1.83 -7.07 -36.12
CA ALA A 232 2.86 -6.44 -36.94
C ALA A 232 3.05 -4.95 -36.58
N CYS A 233 4.30 -4.50 -36.58
CA CYS A 233 4.63 -3.09 -36.40
C CYS A 233 4.80 -2.39 -37.75
N LEU A 234 3.87 -1.48 -38.08
CA LEU A 234 3.71 -0.91 -39.42
C LEU A 234 3.82 0.63 -39.42
N ILE A 235 3.94 1.23 -40.61
CA ILE A 235 4.00 2.69 -40.80
C ILE A 235 2.57 3.25 -40.81
N ALA A 236 2.24 4.11 -39.84
CA ALA A 236 0.93 4.73 -39.70
C ALA A 236 0.65 5.84 -40.73
N GLU A 237 1.68 6.57 -41.15
CA GLU A 237 1.55 7.70 -42.09
C GLU A 237 1.41 7.26 -43.56
N LEU A 238 1.71 5.99 -43.88
CA LEU A 238 1.63 5.47 -45.23
C LEU A 238 0.17 5.16 -45.59
N ASN A 239 -0.35 5.86 -46.60
CA ASN A 239 -1.71 5.68 -47.11
C ASN A 239 -2.00 4.21 -47.46
N GLY A 240 -3.08 3.68 -46.88
CA GLY A 240 -3.54 2.30 -47.13
C GLY A 240 -3.07 1.28 -46.09
N THR A 241 -2.09 1.57 -45.24
CA THR A 241 -1.56 0.60 -44.26
C THR A 241 -2.61 0.13 -43.25
N SER A 242 -3.39 1.06 -42.70
CA SER A 242 -4.49 0.75 -41.79
C SER A 242 -5.58 -0.08 -42.48
N GLN A 243 -5.84 0.21 -43.75
CA GLN A 243 -6.84 -0.50 -44.54
C GLN A 243 -6.39 -1.91 -44.89
N THR A 244 -5.11 -2.10 -45.26
CA THR A 244 -4.51 -3.43 -45.48
C THR A 244 -4.54 -4.29 -44.22
N CYS A 245 -4.34 -3.68 -43.03
CA CYS A 245 -4.51 -4.39 -41.76
C CYS A 245 -5.95 -4.90 -41.58
N ILE A 246 -6.93 -4.02 -41.79
CA ILE A 246 -8.36 -4.34 -41.61
C ILE A 246 -8.85 -5.38 -42.65
N GLU A 247 -8.42 -5.27 -43.90
CA GLU A 247 -8.74 -6.23 -44.98
C GLU A 247 -8.21 -7.64 -44.70
N LYS A 248 -7.25 -7.76 -43.79
CA LYS A 248 -6.61 -9.00 -43.39
C LYS A 248 -7.13 -9.52 -42.03
N ASP A 249 -8.32 -9.09 -41.64
CA ASP A 249 -8.97 -9.40 -40.35
C ASP A 249 -8.18 -8.92 -39.11
N GLY A 250 -7.21 -8.02 -39.29
CA GLY A 250 -6.44 -7.45 -38.20
C GLY A 250 -7.10 -6.22 -37.58
N SER A 251 -6.84 -5.96 -36.29
CA SER A 251 -7.27 -4.72 -35.63
C SER A 251 -6.17 -3.67 -35.63
N TRP A 252 -6.46 -2.50 -36.20
CA TRP A 252 -5.50 -1.41 -36.35
C TRP A 252 -5.53 -0.46 -35.15
N SER A 253 -4.35 -0.19 -34.59
CA SER A 253 -4.19 0.68 -33.42
C SER A 253 -2.98 1.60 -33.55
N THR A 254 -3.15 2.89 -33.26
CA THR A 254 -2.06 3.88 -33.24
C THR A 254 -1.89 4.57 -31.89
N GLN A 255 -2.88 4.44 -30.99
CA GLN A 255 -2.93 5.20 -29.74
C GLN A 255 -3.02 4.34 -28.48
N ARG A 256 -3.31 3.05 -28.61
CA ARG A 256 -3.44 2.13 -27.48
C ARG A 256 -3.26 0.70 -27.96
N CYS A 257 -2.72 -0.16 -27.12
CA CYS A 257 -2.73 -1.59 -27.38
C CYS A 257 -4.03 -2.19 -26.85
N GLU A 258 -4.51 -3.27 -27.48
CA GLU A 258 -5.61 -4.04 -26.91
C GLU A 258 -5.14 -4.80 -25.66
N TYR A 259 -6.06 -4.96 -24.72
CA TYR A 259 -5.81 -5.54 -23.41
C TYR A 259 -6.01 -7.05 -23.45
N ASN A 260 -5.15 -7.80 -22.75
CA ASN A 260 -5.41 -9.20 -22.45
C ASN A 260 -6.05 -9.34 -21.06
N VAL A 261 -6.44 -10.56 -20.70
CA VAL A 261 -7.00 -10.85 -19.37
C VAL A 261 -6.02 -10.49 -18.24
N PHE A 262 -4.71 -10.62 -18.46
CA PHE A 262 -3.67 -10.31 -17.48
C PHE A 262 -3.60 -8.81 -17.16
N THR A 263 -3.89 -7.93 -18.12
CA THR A 263 -4.04 -6.49 -17.91
C THR A 263 -5.10 -6.18 -16.85
N PHE A 264 -6.32 -6.72 -17.01
CA PHE A 264 -7.39 -6.49 -16.05
C PHE A 264 -7.08 -7.07 -14.67
N LEU A 265 -6.56 -8.30 -14.65
CA LEU A 265 -6.16 -8.95 -13.40
C LEU A 265 -5.08 -8.14 -12.66
N THR A 266 -4.09 -7.59 -13.39
CA THR A 266 -3.05 -6.75 -12.79
C THR A 266 -3.62 -5.51 -12.13
N LEU A 267 -4.54 -4.80 -12.80
CA LEU A 267 -5.19 -3.60 -12.26
C LEU A 267 -6.07 -3.93 -11.05
N GLU A 268 -6.85 -5.00 -11.14
CA GLU A 268 -7.75 -5.42 -10.06
C GLU A 268 -6.97 -5.84 -8.81
N ILE A 269 -5.94 -6.68 -8.97
CA ILE A 269 -5.10 -7.11 -7.84
C ILE A 269 -4.35 -5.93 -7.23
N THR A 270 -3.87 -5.00 -8.04
CA THR A 270 -3.24 -3.75 -7.56
C THR A 270 -4.22 -2.92 -6.72
N ALA A 271 -5.47 -2.79 -7.16
CA ALA A 271 -6.50 -2.07 -6.41
C ALA A 271 -6.85 -2.78 -5.09
N LEU A 272 -7.01 -4.11 -5.10
CA LEU A 272 -7.26 -4.90 -3.91
C LEU A 272 -6.11 -4.82 -2.90
N TYR A 273 -4.88 -4.85 -3.39
CA TYR A 273 -3.67 -4.63 -2.58
C TYR A 273 -3.71 -3.26 -1.89
N HIS A 274 -4.07 -2.20 -2.63
CA HIS A 274 -4.18 -0.85 -2.09
C HIS A 274 -5.26 -0.77 -1.00
N VAL A 275 -6.46 -1.29 -1.27
CA VAL A 275 -7.55 -1.34 -0.29
C VAL A 275 -7.13 -2.10 0.96
N ALA A 276 -6.48 -3.26 0.82
CA ALA A 276 -6.02 -4.05 1.96
C ALA A 276 -5.00 -3.27 2.82
N TRP A 277 -4.10 -2.52 2.19
CA TRP A 277 -3.17 -1.64 2.90
C TRP A 277 -3.92 -0.52 3.63
N SER A 278 -4.88 0.14 2.97
CA SER A 278 -5.68 1.21 3.56
C SER A 278 -6.52 0.77 4.75
N VAL A 279 -7.13 -0.41 4.70
CA VAL A 279 -7.95 -0.93 5.82
C VAL A 279 -7.09 -1.28 7.04
N SER A 280 -5.81 -1.59 6.84
CA SER A 280 -4.96 -2.20 7.87
C SER A 280 -3.80 -1.32 8.30
N LEU A 281 -2.76 -1.22 7.48
CA LEU A 281 -1.49 -0.60 7.82
C LEU A 281 -1.53 0.91 7.72
N GLU A 282 -2.48 1.50 6.99
CA GLU A 282 -2.54 2.96 6.83
C GLU A 282 -2.77 3.67 8.16
N ILE A 283 -3.70 3.19 8.99
CA ILE A 283 -4.13 3.89 10.21
C ILE A 283 -3.75 3.17 11.50
N ILE A 284 -3.80 1.83 11.53
CA ILE A 284 -3.62 1.09 12.79
C ILE A 284 -2.27 1.39 13.46
N PRO A 285 -1.13 1.45 12.74
CA PRO A 285 0.16 1.85 13.31
C PRO A 285 0.15 3.23 13.99
N TRP A 286 -0.55 4.21 13.42
CA TRP A 286 -0.70 5.55 14.02
C TRP A 286 -1.56 5.52 15.28
N ILE A 287 -2.68 4.80 15.25
CA ILE A 287 -3.54 4.61 16.43
C ILE A 287 -2.77 3.89 17.54
N MET A 288 -1.98 2.87 17.20
CA MET A 288 -1.18 2.15 18.17
C MET A 288 -0.11 3.05 18.80
N ASN A 289 0.60 3.84 18.00
CA ASN A 289 1.60 4.79 18.52
C ASN A 289 0.99 5.85 19.46
N SER A 290 -0.25 6.29 19.23
CA SER A 290 -0.89 7.26 20.14
C SER A 290 -1.39 6.64 21.45
N GLN A 291 -1.59 5.32 21.50
CA GLN A 291 -2.16 4.61 22.64
C GLN A 291 -1.13 3.85 23.49
N MET A 292 0.02 3.47 22.92
CA MET A 292 0.99 2.60 23.58
C MET A 292 1.87 3.29 24.62
N TYR A 293 2.06 4.61 24.53
CA TYR A 293 3.05 5.32 25.34
C TYR A 293 2.44 6.02 26.57
N PRO A 294 3.18 6.06 27.70
CA PRO A 294 2.86 6.91 28.85
C PRO A 294 2.75 8.38 28.43
N ILE A 295 1.85 9.13 29.08
CA ILE A 295 1.47 10.50 28.68
C ILE A 295 2.68 11.44 28.63
N GLU A 296 3.64 11.25 29.52
CA GLU A 296 4.81 12.11 29.71
C GLU A 296 5.82 12.03 28.56
N VAL A 297 5.88 10.88 27.87
CA VAL A 297 6.81 10.63 26.75
C VAL A 297 6.10 10.36 25.41
N ARG A 298 4.76 10.30 25.42
CA ARG A 298 3.94 10.00 24.24
C ARG A 298 4.24 10.91 23.06
N GLY A 299 4.36 12.22 23.30
CA GLY A 299 4.69 13.19 22.26
C GLY A 299 6.06 12.93 21.62
N VAL A 300 7.07 12.63 22.43
CA VAL A 300 8.44 12.38 21.95
C VAL A 300 8.50 11.07 21.17
N TYR A 301 8.00 9.97 21.74
CA TYR A 301 8.05 8.66 21.09
C TYR A 301 7.17 8.61 19.84
N GLY A 302 6.00 9.25 19.86
CA GLY A 302 5.17 9.44 18.66
C GLY A 302 5.91 10.23 17.58
N GLY A 303 6.59 11.32 17.95
CA GLY A 303 7.40 12.11 17.03
C GLY A 303 8.58 11.31 16.44
N MET A 304 9.28 10.52 17.25
CA MET A 304 10.37 9.65 16.78
C MET A 304 9.85 8.58 15.81
N ALA A 305 8.72 7.95 16.10
CA ALA A 305 8.10 6.96 15.24
C ALA A 305 7.65 7.59 13.90
N ALA A 306 7.10 8.80 13.92
CA ALA A 306 6.77 9.56 12.72
C ALA A 306 8.02 9.94 11.90
N ALA A 307 9.10 10.38 12.56
CA ALA A 307 10.36 10.67 11.88
C ALA A 307 10.93 9.41 11.20
N ALA A 308 10.87 8.27 11.87
CA ALA A 308 11.26 6.98 11.28
C ALA A 308 10.39 6.64 10.06
N ASN A 309 9.07 6.81 10.15
CA ASN A 309 8.15 6.62 9.02
C ASN A 309 8.59 7.42 7.78
N TRP A 310 8.74 8.73 7.93
CA TRP A 310 9.08 9.62 6.81
C TRP A 310 10.50 9.40 6.28
N THR A 311 11.43 9.00 7.14
CA THR A 311 12.78 8.62 6.70
C THR A 311 12.73 7.37 5.83
N PHE A 312 12.04 6.31 6.27
CA PHE A 312 11.92 5.08 5.51
C PHE A 312 11.06 5.23 4.25
N PHE A 313 10.09 6.14 4.25
CA PHE A 313 9.37 6.55 3.04
C PHE A 313 10.34 7.01 1.94
N LEU A 314 11.25 7.94 2.26
CA LEU A 314 12.24 8.44 1.30
C LEU A 314 13.20 7.34 0.85
N VAL A 315 13.70 6.54 1.80
CA VAL A 315 14.61 5.43 1.50
C VAL A 315 13.96 4.43 0.54
N ILE A 316 12.69 4.06 0.77
CA ILE A 316 12.00 3.07 -0.05
C ILE A 316 11.70 3.59 -1.45
N ILE A 317 11.28 4.85 -1.60
CA ILE A 317 11.07 5.41 -2.95
C ILE A 317 12.38 5.39 -3.76
N VAL A 318 13.48 5.86 -3.15
CA VAL A 318 14.78 5.89 -3.84
C VAL A 318 15.27 4.48 -4.16
N LEU A 319 15.21 3.56 -3.19
CA LEU A 319 15.64 2.18 -3.38
C LEU A 319 14.81 1.48 -4.46
N SER A 320 13.50 1.59 -4.41
CA SER A 320 12.59 0.96 -5.37
C SER A 320 12.77 1.50 -6.78
N PHE A 321 13.11 2.78 -6.95
CA PHE A 321 13.47 3.32 -8.26
C PHE A 321 14.71 2.63 -8.85
N PHE A 322 15.79 2.51 -8.07
CA PHE A 322 17.01 1.83 -8.54
C PHE A 322 16.79 0.34 -8.79
N VAL A 323 16.08 -0.34 -7.89
CA VAL A 323 15.75 -1.76 -8.01
C VAL A 323 14.92 -2.01 -9.26
N ASN A 324 13.89 -1.20 -9.52
CA ASN A 324 13.06 -1.33 -10.72
C ASN A 324 13.87 -1.04 -12.00
N LYS A 325 14.77 -0.04 -11.97
CA LYS A 325 15.61 0.27 -13.12
C LYS A 325 16.58 -0.86 -13.49
N ILE A 326 17.10 -1.60 -12.51
CA ILE A 326 18.09 -2.66 -12.73
C ILE A 326 17.44 -4.03 -12.94
N GLY A 327 16.47 -4.39 -12.11
CA GLY A 327 15.85 -5.73 -12.07
C GLY A 327 14.41 -5.79 -12.58
N GLY A 328 13.80 -4.66 -12.93
CA GLY A 328 12.40 -4.56 -13.37
C GLY A 328 11.38 -4.74 -12.25
N LEU A 329 10.09 -4.67 -12.62
CA LEU A 329 8.96 -4.76 -11.69
C LEU A 329 8.83 -6.14 -11.05
N LEU A 330 9.10 -7.21 -11.80
CA LEU A 330 9.03 -8.58 -11.27
C LEU A 330 9.96 -8.75 -10.07
N PHE A 331 11.22 -8.34 -10.21
CA PHE A 331 12.20 -8.43 -9.13
C PHE A 331 11.80 -7.56 -7.93
N LEU A 332 11.25 -6.37 -8.18
CA LEU A 332 10.73 -5.49 -7.13
C LEU A 332 9.58 -6.16 -6.35
N PHE A 333 8.61 -6.77 -7.03
CA PHE A 333 7.48 -7.45 -6.36
C PHE A 333 7.91 -8.69 -5.57
N ILE A 334 8.87 -9.47 -6.08
CA ILE A 334 9.43 -10.60 -5.33
C ILE A 334 10.10 -10.10 -4.04
N LEU A 335 10.88 -9.02 -4.12
CA LEU A 335 11.52 -8.42 -2.94
C LEU A 335 10.47 -7.96 -1.93
N ILE A 336 9.43 -7.24 -2.37
CA ILE A 336 8.33 -6.79 -1.52
C ILE A 336 7.60 -7.97 -0.88
N SER A 337 7.41 -9.07 -1.61
CA SER A 337 6.78 -10.29 -1.07
C SER A 337 7.59 -10.88 0.09
N LEU A 338 8.91 -11.05 -0.08
CA LEU A 338 9.81 -11.54 0.96
C LEU A 338 9.77 -10.65 2.21
N VAL A 339 9.81 -9.33 2.01
CA VAL A 339 9.72 -8.36 3.11
C VAL A 339 8.35 -8.43 3.79
N SER A 340 7.27 -8.60 3.03
CA SER A 340 5.91 -8.71 3.59
C SER A 340 5.73 -9.96 4.46
N PHE A 341 6.39 -11.08 4.14
CA PHE A 341 6.46 -12.24 5.03
C PHE A 341 7.17 -11.93 6.35
N PHE A 342 8.27 -11.18 6.31
CA PHE A 342 8.95 -10.71 7.52
C PHE A 342 8.05 -9.78 8.37
N VAL A 343 7.29 -8.89 7.72
CA VAL A 343 6.31 -8.02 8.41
C VAL A 343 5.22 -8.85 9.09
N LEU A 344 4.67 -9.86 8.39
CA LEU A 344 3.68 -10.77 8.97
C LEU A 344 4.24 -11.51 10.19
N TRP A 345 5.49 -11.99 10.10
CA TRP A 345 6.19 -12.61 11.23
C TRP A 345 6.35 -11.64 12.41
N PHE A 346 6.76 -10.39 12.13
CA PHE A 346 6.90 -9.36 13.16
C PHE A 346 5.57 -9.05 13.86
N ILE A 347 4.50 -8.84 13.09
CA ILE A 347 3.16 -8.56 13.64
C ILE A 347 2.72 -9.71 14.54
N LYS A 348 2.90 -10.96 14.09
CA LYS A 348 2.51 -12.12 14.89
C LYS A 348 3.29 -12.28 16.18
N LEU A 349 4.57 -11.95 16.24
CA LEU A 349 5.38 -12.16 17.45
C LEU A 349 5.36 -10.98 18.41
N PHE A 350 5.39 -9.76 17.88
CA PHE A 350 5.67 -8.57 18.68
C PHE A 350 4.44 -7.72 18.97
N VAL A 351 3.42 -7.75 18.11
CA VAL A 351 2.19 -6.98 18.31
C VAL A 351 1.23 -7.75 19.22
N PRO A 352 0.88 -7.20 20.40
CA PRO A 352 -0.07 -7.83 21.31
C PRO A 352 -1.52 -7.67 20.82
N GLU A 353 -2.38 -8.62 21.17
CA GLU A 353 -3.80 -8.66 20.74
C GLU A 353 -4.62 -7.49 21.32
N ASP A 354 -4.25 -7.04 22.53
CA ASP A 354 -5.12 -6.24 23.40
C ASP A 354 -4.71 -4.77 23.53
N VAL A 355 -4.25 -4.10 22.46
CA VAL A 355 -3.97 -2.64 22.53
C VAL A 355 -5.26 -1.82 22.58
N GLY A 356 -6.41 -2.44 22.85
CA GLY A 356 -7.75 -1.82 22.89
C GLY A 356 -8.42 -1.82 24.25
N PHE A 357 -7.95 -2.59 25.22
CA PHE A 357 -8.29 -2.34 26.62
C PHE A 357 -7.16 -1.51 27.20
N SER A 358 -7.53 -0.53 28.01
CA SER A 358 -6.65 0.41 28.72
C SER A 358 -5.25 -0.15 29.04
N ILE A 359 -4.30 0.76 29.21
CA ILE A 359 -2.95 0.54 29.75
C ILE A 359 -2.91 -0.34 31.04
N SER A 360 -4.05 -0.77 31.58
CA SER A 360 -4.24 -1.45 32.84
C SER A 360 -4.39 -2.99 32.83
N THR A 361 -4.40 -3.72 31.71
CA THR A 361 -4.68 -5.19 31.75
C THR A 361 -3.57 -6.13 31.29
N ARG A 362 -2.28 -5.78 31.47
CA ARG A 362 -1.22 -6.82 31.44
C ARG A 362 -1.07 -7.45 32.82
N LYS A 363 -1.66 -8.64 33.00
CA LYS A 363 -1.33 -9.53 34.11
C LYS A 363 0.19 -9.78 34.11
N ILE A 364 0.75 -9.64 35.31
CA ILE A 364 2.14 -9.96 35.69
C ILE A 364 2.42 -11.43 35.39
#